data_AF-A0A8T0NGQ7-F1
#
_entry.id   AF-A0A8T0NGQ7-F1
#
_cell.length_a   1.000
_cell.length_b   1.000
_cell.length_c   1.000
_cell.angle_alpha   90.00
_cell.angle_beta   90.00
_cell.angle_gamma   90.00
#
_symmetry.space_group_name_H-M   'P 1'
#
loop_
_entity.id
_entity.type
_entity.pdbx_description
1 polymer ?
#
loop_
_entity_poly.entity_id
_entity_poly.type
_entity_poly.pdbx_seq_one_letter_code
_entity_poly.pdbx_strand_id
1 'polypeptide(L)'
;MAWRYLSMSMCGSSGGDSSEEEEIEAATLVASIGSKWRWGGSVIRHKTYKRDRLAIQIQLDKDYFGEEPFYDEDQFRRRFRMRKSLFMRIVTEVTAANSFFVQKKCCWQDGFLSASQMHGCYEDACIWNCS
;
A
#
# COMPACT_ATOMS: atom_id res chain seq x y z
N MET A 1 -1.23 -28.87 4.23
CA MET A 1 -1.91 -30.18 4.14
C MET A 1 -2.45 -30.69 5.50
N ALA A 2 -2.55 -29.83 6.54
CA ALA A 2 -3.15 -30.20 7.83
C ALA A 2 -4.65 -29.87 7.94
N TRP A 3 -5.20 -29.08 7.00
CA TRP A 3 -6.61 -28.66 6.99
C TRP A 3 -7.62 -29.75 6.65
N ARG A 4 -7.16 -30.94 6.22
CA ARG A 4 -8.04 -32.06 5.88
C ARG A 4 -8.48 -32.89 7.09
N TYR A 5 -7.85 -32.72 8.25
CA TYR A 5 -8.08 -33.58 9.41
C TYR A 5 -9.09 -33.04 10.42
N LEU A 6 -9.62 -31.83 10.21
CA LEU A 6 -10.54 -31.20 11.18
C LEU A 6 -12.03 -31.32 10.80
N SER A 7 -12.38 -31.83 9.60
CA SER A 7 -13.78 -31.82 9.12
C SER A 7 -14.55 -33.13 9.34
N MET A 8 -14.04 -34.06 10.15
CA MET A 8 -14.64 -35.40 10.30
C MET A 8 -15.02 -35.79 11.73
N SER A 9 -15.10 -34.83 12.67
CA SER A 9 -15.50 -35.11 14.05
C SER A 9 -16.90 -34.58 14.37
N MET A 10 -17.92 -35.04 13.64
CA MET A 10 -19.31 -35.00 14.12
C MET A 10 -20.08 -36.22 13.64
N CYS A 11 -19.89 -37.34 14.37
CA CYS A 11 -20.91 -38.38 14.50
C CYS A 11 -21.46 -38.28 15.94
N GLY A 12 -22.79 -38.18 16.05
CA GLY A 12 -23.48 -37.90 17.31
C GLY A 12 -23.55 -39.08 18.27
N SER A 13 -23.88 -38.80 19.52
CA SER A 13 -24.46 -39.77 20.46
C SER A 13 -25.48 -39.08 21.36
N SER A 14 -26.51 -39.85 21.69
CA SER A 14 -27.75 -39.48 22.36
C SER A 14 -27.60 -39.38 23.89
N GLY A 15 -28.26 -38.37 24.47
CA GLY A 15 -28.94 -38.47 25.77
C GLY A 15 -28.14 -38.11 27.02
N GLY A 16 -28.53 -37.01 27.67
CA GLY A 16 -28.16 -36.68 29.06
C GLY A 16 -28.63 -35.26 29.43
N ASP A 17 -29.67 -35.17 30.26
CA ASP A 17 -30.30 -33.95 30.78
C ASP A 17 -29.53 -33.44 32.02
N SER A 18 -28.89 -32.27 31.94
CA SER A 18 -28.80 -31.22 32.98
C SER A 18 -27.73 -30.16 32.64
N SER A 19 -28.12 -28.88 32.76
CA SER A 19 -27.30 -27.64 32.78
C SER A 19 -27.21 -26.87 31.45
N GLU A 20 -28.31 -26.20 31.10
CA GLU A 20 -28.41 -25.14 30.09
C GLU A 20 -27.35 -24.02 30.22
N GLU A 21 -26.64 -23.95 31.35
CA GLU A 21 -25.53 -23.03 31.60
C GLU A 21 -24.18 -23.47 30.99
N GLU A 22 -23.91 -24.78 30.85
CA GLU A 22 -22.72 -25.28 30.13
C GLU A 22 -22.90 -25.16 28.60
N GLU A 23 -24.12 -25.27 28.09
CA GLU A 23 -24.42 -25.09 26.68
C GLU A 23 -24.26 -23.62 26.24
N ILE A 24 -24.60 -22.66 27.11
CA ILE A 24 -24.38 -21.23 26.88
C ILE A 24 -22.87 -20.90 26.88
N GLU A 25 -22.10 -21.51 27.77
CA GLU A 25 -20.63 -21.38 27.78
C GLU A 25 -20.00 -22.00 26.52
N ALA A 26 -20.45 -23.18 26.10
CA ALA A 26 -20.02 -23.81 24.86
C ALA A 26 -20.41 -22.95 23.63
N ALA A 27 -21.61 -22.36 23.62
CA ALA A 27 -22.06 -21.48 22.54
C ALA A 27 -21.25 -20.18 22.45
N THR A 28 -20.87 -19.59 23.59
CA THR A 28 -20.01 -18.38 23.62
C THR A 28 -18.58 -18.69 23.19
N LEU A 29 -18.02 -19.83 23.60
CA LEU A 29 -16.75 -20.34 23.09
C LEU A 29 -16.81 -20.56 21.58
N VAL A 30 -17.85 -21.22 21.05
CA VAL A 30 -18.03 -21.45 19.60
C VAL A 30 -18.22 -20.15 18.82
N ALA A 31 -18.96 -19.18 19.36
CA ALA A 31 -19.13 -17.86 18.75
C ALA A 31 -17.80 -17.09 18.65
N SER A 32 -16.87 -17.31 19.59
CA SER A 32 -15.53 -16.68 19.56
C SER A 32 -14.60 -17.28 18.50
N ILE A 33 -14.78 -18.55 18.14
CA ILE A 33 -13.97 -19.29 17.14
C ILE A 33 -14.22 -18.75 15.72
N GLY A 34 -15.37 -18.11 15.48
CA GLY A 34 -15.75 -17.49 14.20
C GLY A 34 -15.09 -16.15 13.89
N SER A 35 -14.12 -15.71 14.71
CA SER A 35 -13.32 -14.50 14.45
C SER A 35 -12.54 -14.64 13.15
N LYS A 36 -13.18 -14.26 12.02
CA LYS A 36 -12.58 -14.15 10.69
C LYS A 36 -11.17 -13.61 10.83
N TRP A 37 -10.18 -14.42 10.44
CA TRP A 37 -8.80 -13.98 10.29
C TRP A 37 -8.82 -12.69 9.46
N ARG A 38 -8.48 -11.56 10.10
CA ARG A 38 -8.34 -10.27 9.41
C ARG A 38 -7.02 -10.34 8.66
N TRP A 39 -7.03 -10.95 7.47
CA TRP A 39 -5.90 -10.94 6.56
C TRP A 39 -5.68 -9.50 6.09
N GLY A 40 -4.61 -8.87 6.57
CA GLY A 40 -4.24 -7.52 6.18
C GLY A 40 -4.89 -6.43 7.04
N GLY A 41 -4.07 -5.44 7.37
CA GLY A 41 -4.40 -4.30 8.20
C GLY A 41 -3.11 -3.62 8.65
N SER A 42 -3.21 -2.36 9.07
CA SER A 42 -2.09 -1.69 9.73
C SER A 42 -1.75 -2.44 11.01
N VAL A 43 -0.49 -2.85 11.17
CA VAL A 43 -0.01 -3.48 12.40
C VAL A 43 -0.01 -2.42 13.50
N ILE A 44 -0.86 -2.60 14.51
CA ILE A 44 -0.90 -1.71 15.69
C ILE A 44 0.52 -1.66 16.28
N ARG A 45 1.05 -0.45 16.51
CA ARG A 45 2.44 -0.14 16.91
C ARG A 45 3.51 -0.19 15.80
N HIS A 46 3.14 -0.28 14.53
CA HIS A 46 4.11 -0.07 13.45
C HIS A 46 4.64 1.36 13.47
N LYS A 47 5.98 1.51 13.54
CA LYS A 47 6.64 2.82 13.49
C LYS A 47 6.70 3.31 12.04
N THR A 48 6.09 4.46 11.77
CA THR A 48 6.23 5.14 10.48
C THR A 48 7.41 6.10 10.55
N TYR A 49 8.42 5.85 9.73
CA TYR A 49 9.57 6.74 9.57
C TYR A 49 9.28 7.76 8.46
N LYS A 50 9.63 9.03 8.70
CA LYS A 50 9.70 10.02 7.63
C LYS A 50 10.82 9.59 6.68
N ARG A 51 10.46 9.39 5.42
CA ARG A 51 11.42 9.10 4.35
C ARG A 51 11.51 10.35 3.49
N ASP A 52 12.73 10.79 3.21
CA ASP A 52 12.98 11.95 2.35
C ASP A 52 12.72 11.55 0.89
N ARG A 53 11.44 11.47 0.53
CA ARG A 53 10.98 10.96 -0.78
C ARG A 53 11.55 11.79 -1.93
N LEU A 54 11.67 13.10 -1.75
CA LEU A 54 12.22 14.01 -2.76
C LEU A 54 13.71 13.74 -3.01
N ALA A 55 14.49 13.58 -1.94
CA ALA A 55 15.91 13.26 -2.06
C ALA A 55 16.12 11.91 -2.76
N ILE A 56 15.31 10.90 -2.39
CA ILE A 56 15.35 9.58 -3.04
C ILE A 56 14.96 9.68 -4.51
N GLN A 57 13.94 10.47 -4.87
CA GLN A 57 13.52 10.67 -6.26
C GLN A 57 14.66 11.26 -7.10
N ILE A 58 15.26 12.35 -6.63
CA ILE A 58 16.39 13.01 -7.32
C ILE A 58 17.55 12.04 -7.51
N GLN A 59 17.88 11.26 -6.48
CA GLN A 59 18.95 10.29 -6.54
C GLN A 59 18.63 9.17 -7.54
N LEU A 60 17.41 8.61 -7.52
CA LEU A 60 17.00 7.58 -8.47
C LEU A 60 17.06 8.10 -9.92
N ASP A 61 16.62 9.32 -10.14
CA ASP A 61 16.65 9.96 -11.46
C ASP A 61 18.09 10.14 -11.94
N LYS A 62 18.98 10.63 -11.08
CA LYS A 62 20.41 10.75 -11.41
C LYS A 62 21.06 9.40 -11.71
N ASP A 63 20.84 8.42 -10.84
CA ASP A 63 21.54 7.13 -10.90
C ASP A 63 21.16 6.29 -12.11
N TYR A 64 19.89 6.35 -12.54
CA TYR A 64 19.37 5.49 -13.63
C TYR A 64 19.03 6.25 -14.90
N PHE A 65 18.56 7.49 -14.81
CA PHE A 65 17.97 8.24 -15.94
C PHE A 65 18.76 9.48 -16.35
N GLY A 66 19.79 9.85 -15.59
CA GLY A 66 20.70 10.95 -15.91
C GLY A 66 21.49 10.72 -17.20
N GLU A 67 22.17 11.79 -17.65
CA GLU A 67 23.02 11.79 -18.85
C GLU A 67 24.15 10.76 -18.77
N GLU A 68 24.77 10.66 -17.59
CA GLU A 68 25.76 9.64 -17.26
C GLU A 68 25.22 8.79 -16.08
N PRO A 69 24.43 7.74 -16.36
CA PRO A 69 23.85 6.92 -15.30
C PRO A 69 24.96 6.11 -14.61
N PHE A 70 24.87 6.02 -13.28
CA PHE A 70 25.79 5.20 -12.49
C PHE A 70 25.59 3.70 -12.76
N TYR A 71 24.34 3.31 -13.05
CA TYR A 71 23.99 1.92 -13.34
C TYR A 71 23.81 1.68 -14.84
N ASP A 72 24.44 0.62 -15.32
CA ASP A 72 24.40 0.24 -16.73
C ASP A 72 23.07 -0.42 -17.13
N GLU A 73 22.80 -0.56 -18.43
CA GLU A 73 21.51 -1.06 -18.93
C GLU A 73 21.17 -2.48 -18.44
N ASP A 74 22.19 -3.33 -18.28
CA ASP A 74 22.02 -4.69 -17.77
C ASP A 74 21.59 -4.70 -16.30
N GLN A 75 22.09 -3.78 -15.50
CA GLN A 75 21.70 -3.63 -14.09
C GLN A 75 20.27 -3.10 -14.00
N PHE A 76 19.92 -2.10 -14.83
CA PHE A 76 18.55 -1.62 -14.96
C PHE A 76 17.59 -2.77 -15.29
N ARG A 77 17.94 -3.60 -16.30
CA ARG A 77 17.13 -4.74 -16.71
C ARG A 77 16.99 -5.79 -15.61
N ARG A 78 18.03 -6.07 -14.82
CA ARG A 78 17.92 -7.00 -13.69
C ARG A 78 17.01 -6.47 -12.58
N ARG A 79 17.06 -5.15 -12.31
CA ARG A 79 16.29 -4.52 -11.23
C ARG A 79 14.82 -4.29 -11.58
N PHE A 80 14.55 -3.70 -12.73
CA PHE A 80 13.20 -3.34 -13.20
C PHE A 80 12.58 -4.39 -14.11
N ARG A 81 13.35 -5.42 -14.49
CA ARG A 81 12.91 -6.54 -15.35
C ARG A 81 12.47 -6.07 -16.75
N MET A 82 12.91 -4.89 -17.17
CA MET A 82 12.54 -4.22 -18.43
C MET A 82 13.76 -3.50 -19.02
N ARG A 83 13.80 -3.33 -20.35
CA ARG A 83 14.80 -2.44 -20.99
C ARG A 83 14.45 -0.97 -20.70
N LYS A 84 15.48 -0.15 -20.45
CA LYS A 84 15.31 1.30 -20.18
C LYS A 84 14.57 2.03 -21.30
N SER A 85 14.87 1.71 -22.56
CA SER A 85 14.19 2.29 -23.72
C SER A 85 12.69 1.96 -23.79
N LEU A 86 12.29 0.75 -23.40
CA LEU A 86 10.88 0.38 -23.33
C LEU A 86 10.17 1.13 -22.20
N PHE A 87 10.83 1.25 -21.04
CA PHE A 87 10.31 2.01 -19.92
C PHE A 87 10.04 3.47 -20.32
N MET A 88 10.99 4.13 -20.98
CA MET A 88 10.82 5.51 -21.43
C MET A 88 9.65 5.67 -22.41
N ARG A 89 9.49 4.73 -23.35
CA ARG A 89 8.34 4.72 -24.27
C ARG A 89 7.01 4.57 -23.52
N ILE A 90 6.94 3.69 -22.54
CA ILE A 90 5.72 3.53 -21.73
C ILE A 90 5.42 4.83 -20.98
N VAL A 91 6.42 5.44 -20.37
CA VAL A 91 6.27 6.72 -19.67
C VAL A 91 5.70 7.78 -20.61
N THR A 92 6.27 7.94 -21.81
CA THR A 92 5.79 8.95 -22.78
C THR A 92 4.35 8.67 -23.23
N GLU A 93 4.01 7.42 -23.57
CA GLU A 93 2.65 7.08 -24.03
C GLU A 93 1.61 7.21 -22.91
N VAL A 94 1.93 6.76 -21.70
CA VAL A 94 1.02 6.83 -20.54
C VAL A 94 0.79 8.27 -20.09
N THR A 95 1.83 9.10 -20.08
CA THR A 95 1.71 10.52 -19.73
C THR A 95 0.96 11.31 -20.79
N ALA A 96 1.12 10.97 -22.08
CA ALA A 96 0.34 11.57 -23.16
C ALA A 96 -1.14 11.17 -23.11
N ALA A 97 -1.42 9.90 -22.77
CA ALA A 97 -2.78 9.38 -22.69
C ALA A 97 -3.54 9.88 -21.45
N ASN A 98 -2.84 10.13 -20.34
CA ASN A 98 -3.50 10.46 -19.07
C ASN A 98 -2.69 11.49 -18.24
N SER A 99 -3.34 12.64 -17.99
CA SER A 99 -2.78 13.75 -17.22
C SER A 99 -2.54 13.44 -15.73
N PHE A 100 -3.07 12.34 -15.21
CA PHE A 100 -2.80 11.87 -13.85
C PHE A 100 -1.31 11.57 -13.62
N PHE A 101 -0.62 11.07 -14.64
CA PHE A 101 0.81 10.70 -14.56
C PHE A 101 1.75 11.87 -14.81
N VAL A 102 1.22 13.05 -15.15
CA VAL A 102 2.02 14.26 -15.32
C VAL A 102 2.23 14.92 -13.96
N GLN A 103 3.49 15.17 -13.59
CA GLN A 103 3.81 15.93 -12.40
C GLN A 103 3.36 17.39 -12.59
N LYS A 104 2.23 17.75 -11.99
CA LYS A 104 1.74 19.13 -11.97
C LYS A 104 2.66 19.99 -11.11
N LYS A 105 3.00 21.19 -11.60
CA LYS A 105 3.62 22.21 -10.76
C LYS A 105 2.66 22.56 -9.63
N CYS A 106 3.15 22.57 -8.40
CA CYS A 106 2.38 23.09 -7.29
C CYS A 106 2.21 24.60 -7.47
N CYS A 107 0.99 25.10 -7.21
CA CYS A 107 0.61 26.51 -7.27
C CYS A 107 1.44 27.46 -6.38
N TRP A 108 2.41 26.94 -5.64
CA TRP A 108 3.31 27.70 -4.77
C TRP A 108 4.53 28.27 -5.53
N GLN A 109 4.91 27.70 -6.68
CA GLN A 109 6.12 28.11 -7.42
C GLN A 109 5.87 29.23 -8.43
N ASP A 110 4.61 29.48 -8.81
CA ASP A 110 4.22 30.57 -9.70
C ASP A 110 3.56 31.64 -8.83
N GLY A 111 4.36 32.57 -8.30
CA GLY A 111 3.91 33.57 -7.33
C GLY A 111 2.69 34.36 -7.82
N PHE A 112 1.49 34.02 -7.33
CA PHE A 112 0.32 34.92 -7.40
C PHE A 112 -0.80 34.61 -6.38
N LEU A 113 -0.95 35.55 -5.45
CA LEU A 113 -2.13 36.08 -4.75
C LEU A 113 -2.89 35.33 -3.63
N SER A 114 -2.91 36.07 -2.51
CA SER A 114 -3.83 36.11 -1.37
C SER A 114 -3.57 35.12 -0.22
N ALA A 115 -3.05 35.68 0.87
CA ALA A 115 -2.67 35.03 2.12
C ALA A 115 -3.86 34.55 2.98
N SER A 116 -5.04 34.33 2.39
CA SER A 116 -6.28 34.13 3.15
C SER A 116 -6.61 32.65 3.42
N GLN A 117 -5.87 31.71 2.83
CA GLN A 117 -6.15 30.27 2.97
C GLN A 117 -4.92 29.49 3.48
N MET A 118 -4.20 30.05 4.44
CA MET A 118 -3.02 29.44 5.07
C MET A 118 -3.41 28.50 6.24
N HIS A 119 -4.26 27.50 5.99
CA HIS A 119 -4.48 26.43 6.97
C HIS A 119 -4.32 25.00 6.42
N GLY A 120 -3.90 24.84 5.15
CA GLY A 120 -3.78 23.52 4.53
C GLY A 120 -2.39 23.12 4.02
N CYS A 121 -1.47 24.06 3.84
CA CYS A 121 -0.21 23.79 3.13
C CYS A 121 0.97 23.81 4.10
N TYR A 122 1.08 22.77 4.92
CA TYR A 122 2.31 22.48 5.65
C TYR A 122 3.17 21.51 4.82
N GLU A 123 4.43 21.93 4.66
CA GLU A 123 5.63 21.25 4.16
C GLU A 123 5.48 19.81 3.64
N ASP A 124 5.89 19.62 2.37
CA ASP A 124 6.25 18.35 1.72
C ASP A 124 5.14 17.44 1.17
N ALA A 125 3.92 17.96 1.01
CA ALA A 125 2.80 17.18 0.48
C ALA A 125 2.08 17.90 -0.66
N CYS A 126 2.46 17.63 -1.91
CA CYS A 126 1.49 17.64 -3.02
C CYS A 126 0.53 16.45 -2.84
N ILE A 127 -0.28 16.48 -1.78
CA ILE A 127 -1.37 15.53 -1.56
C ILE A 127 -2.64 16.26 -2.00
N TRP A 128 -3.02 16.00 -3.25
CA TRP A 128 -4.38 16.06 -3.75
C TRP A 128 -5.17 17.36 -3.56
N ASN A 129 -5.15 18.19 -4.62
CA ASN A 129 -6.30 18.82 -5.30
C ASN A 129 -5.90 20.20 -5.83
N CYS A 130 -5.38 20.21 -7.06
CA CYS A 130 -5.56 21.33 -7.97
C CYS A 130 -6.29 20.76 -9.19
N SER A 131 -7.62 20.81 -9.12
CA SER A 131 -8.49 20.83 -10.29
C SER A 131 -8.52 22.23 -10.85
#